data_AF-A0A183EIN0-F1
#
_entry.id   AF-A0A183EIN0-F1
#
_cell.length_a   1.000
_cell.length_b   1.000
_cell.length_c   1.000
_cell.angle_alpha   90.00
_cell.angle_beta   90.00
_cell.angle_gamma   90.00
#
_symmetry.space_group_name_H-M   'P 1'
#
loop_
_entity.id
_entity.type
_entity.pdbx_description
1 polymer ?
#
loop_
_entity_poly.entity_id
_entity_poly.type
_entity_poly.pdbx_seq_one_letter_code
_entity_poly.pdbx_strand_id
1 'polypeptide(L)'
;MFTGLNAANHFGRPNFDAFFRFVQSRHKDVSLVTATYSFLYLNVYSKLSNYSQLMEANYLQIREIGVFSCGPNSINKEVRRSCTAANRIRNAPSFYHRFETF
;
A
#
# COMPACT_ATOMS: atom_id res chain seq x y z
N MET A 1 -8.19 25.97 -18.94
CA MET A 1 -7.35 24.76 -18.80
C MET A 1 -5.92 25.23 -18.54
N PHE A 2 -5.48 25.31 -17.28
CA PHE A 2 -4.18 25.93 -16.95
C PHE A 2 -3.01 24.94 -16.95
N THR A 3 -3.24 23.67 -16.63
CA THR A 3 -2.19 22.64 -16.54
C THR A 3 -2.44 21.39 -17.38
N GLY A 4 -3.71 21.08 -17.73
CA GLY A 4 -4.07 19.89 -18.51
C GLY A 4 -3.83 18.55 -17.80
N LEU A 5 -3.57 18.54 -16.49
CA LEU A 5 -3.32 17.33 -15.71
C LEU A 5 -4.60 16.71 -15.16
N ASN A 6 -4.65 15.37 -15.08
CA ASN A 6 -5.68 14.63 -14.32
C ASN A 6 -5.43 14.66 -12.80
N ALA A 7 -4.34 15.30 -12.35
CA ALA A 7 -3.98 15.41 -10.94
C ALA A 7 -4.76 16.53 -10.24
N ALA A 8 -5.09 16.32 -8.97
CA ALA A 8 -5.71 17.33 -8.12
C ALA A 8 -4.65 18.20 -7.44
N ASN A 9 -4.72 19.51 -7.68
CA ASN A 9 -3.89 20.48 -6.97
C ASN A 9 -4.50 20.79 -5.59
N HIS A 10 -3.66 20.79 -4.57
CA HIS A 10 -4.03 21.18 -3.21
C HIS A 10 -3.20 22.39 -2.79
N PHE A 11 -3.83 23.36 -2.13
CA PHE A 11 -3.16 24.55 -1.62
C PHE A 11 -2.98 24.44 -0.11
N GLY A 12 -1.75 24.63 0.37
CA GLY A 12 -1.38 24.52 1.77
C GLY A 12 -0.36 23.41 2.03
N ARG A 13 -0.15 23.10 3.32
CA ARG A 13 0.78 22.05 3.74
C ARG A 13 0.13 20.67 3.59
N PRO A 14 0.83 19.66 3.06
CA PRO A 14 0.33 18.29 3.04
C PRO A 14 0.09 17.75 4.45
N ASN A 15 -1.00 17.02 4.64
CA ASN A 15 -1.25 16.30 5.89
C ASN A 15 -0.78 14.84 5.78
N PHE A 16 0.51 14.59 6.06
CA PHE A 16 1.11 13.26 5.93
C PHE A 16 0.51 12.22 6.89
N ASP A 17 0.10 12.62 8.09
CA ASP A 17 -0.54 11.72 9.07
C ASP A 17 -1.86 11.15 8.52
N ALA A 18 -2.72 12.02 7.97
CA ALA A 18 -3.98 11.60 7.37
C ALA A 18 -3.75 10.79 6.08
N PHE A 19 -2.80 11.22 5.25
CA PHE A 19 -2.44 10.53 4.01
C PHE A 19 -1.97 9.10 4.27
N PHE A 20 -1.05 8.87 5.21
CA PHE A 20 -0.56 7.52 5.50
C PHE A 20 -1.62 6.61 6.13
N ARG A 21 -2.50 7.15 6.98
CA ARG A 21 -3.66 6.39 7.47
C ARG A 21 -4.60 6.00 6.34
N PHE A 22 -4.85 6.91 5.40
CA PHE A 22 -5.65 6.64 4.21
C PHE A 22 -5.02 5.53 3.36
N VAL A 23 -3.73 5.63 3.06
CA VAL A 23 -2.98 4.59 2.32
C VAL A 23 -3.07 3.25 3.05
N GLN A 24 -2.81 3.19 4.35
CA GLN A 24 -2.98 1.96 5.15
C GLN A 24 -4.39 1.38 5.02
N SER A 25 -5.43 2.22 5.11
CA SER A 25 -6.82 1.75 5.00
C SER A 25 -7.13 1.17 3.62
N ARG A 26 -6.60 1.74 2.54
CA ARG A 26 -6.82 1.25 1.17
C ARG A 26 -6.06 -0.03 0.87
N HIS A 27 -4.96 -0.27 1.56
CA HIS A 27 -4.11 -1.44 1.36
C HIS A 27 -4.25 -2.50 2.47
N LYS A 28 -5.23 -2.35 3.38
CA LYS A 28 -5.59 -3.41 4.35
C LYS A 28 -6.19 -4.64 3.66
N ASP A 29 -6.95 -4.43 2.58
CA ASP A 29 -7.82 -5.43 1.95
C ASP A 29 -7.43 -5.77 0.50
N VAL A 30 -6.14 -5.67 0.13
CA VAL A 30 -5.64 -6.25 -1.14
C VAL A 30 -5.61 -7.77 -1.01
N SER A 31 -6.81 -8.33 -0.88
CA SER A 31 -7.10 -9.70 -0.50
C SER A 31 -8.44 -10.19 -1.05
N LEU A 32 -9.23 -9.32 -1.67
CA LEU A 32 -10.53 -9.69 -2.24
C LEU A 32 -10.55 -9.72 -3.78
N VAL A 33 -9.52 -9.20 -4.46
CA VAL A 33 -9.53 -9.09 -5.94
C VAL A 33 -9.07 -10.37 -6.65
N THR A 34 -8.42 -11.31 -5.96
CA THR A 34 -8.07 -12.63 -6.52
C THR A 34 -9.16 -13.69 -6.35
N ALA A 35 -10.23 -13.42 -5.59
CA ALA A 35 -11.30 -14.40 -5.37
C ALA A 35 -12.21 -14.59 -6.60
N THR A 36 -12.29 -13.61 -7.50
CA THR A 36 -13.10 -13.73 -8.73
C THR A 36 -12.42 -14.60 -9.80
N TYR A 37 -11.08 -14.63 -9.83
CA TYR A 37 -10.33 -15.55 -10.69
C TYR A 37 -10.34 -17.00 -10.17
N SER A 38 -10.51 -17.21 -8.86
CA SER A 38 -10.62 -18.55 -8.27
C SER A 38 -11.89 -19.30 -8.70
N PHE A 39 -13.03 -18.63 -8.90
CA PHE A 39 -14.28 -19.30 -9.31
C PHE A 39 -14.24 -19.85 -10.75
N LEU A 40 -13.53 -19.17 -11.65
CA LEU A 40 -13.31 -19.65 -13.02
C LEU A 40 -12.25 -20.78 -13.07
N TYR A 41 -11.21 -20.70 -12.23
CA TYR A 41 -10.16 -21.73 -12.16
C TYR A 41 -10.61 -23.04 -11.48
N LEU A 42 -11.51 -22.97 -10.48
CA LEU A 42 -12.05 -24.16 -9.80
C LEU A 42 -12.79 -25.12 -10.74
N ASN A 43 -13.40 -24.63 -11.81
CA ASN A 43 -14.07 -25.48 -12.81
C ASN A 43 -13.10 -26.25 -13.71
N VAL A 44 -11.84 -25.82 -13.81
CA VAL A 44 -10.82 -26.44 -14.67
C VAL A 44 -10.03 -27.52 -13.92
N TYR A 45 -9.84 -27.37 -12.60
CA TYR A 45 -8.91 -28.19 -11.81
C TYR A 45 -9.53 -29.32 -10.97
N SER A 46 -10.84 -29.55 -11.05
CA SER A 46 -11.52 -30.68 -10.38
C SER A 46 -11.00 -32.07 -10.79
N LYS A 47 -10.08 -32.14 -11.76
CA LYS A 47 -9.49 -33.36 -12.31
C LYS A 47 -8.07 -33.71 -11.80
N LEU A 48 -7.46 -32.91 -10.93
CA LEU A 48 -6.08 -33.13 -10.45
C LEU A 48 -6.01 -33.16 -8.92
N SER A 49 -6.22 -34.33 -8.33
CA SER A 49 -6.41 -34.57 -6.88
C SER A 49 -5.16 -34.44 -5.99
N ASN A 50 -4.04 -33.89 -6.48
CA ASN A 50 -2.77 -33.89 -5.73
C ASN A 50 -2.04 -32.53 -5.67
N TYR A 51 -2.72 -31.43 -5.99
CA TYR A 51 -2.14 -30.07 -5.93
C TYR A 51 -2.73 -29.18 -4.81
N SER A 52 -3.51 -29.76 -3.90
CA SER A 52 -4.21 -29.05 -2.81
C SER A 52 -3.28 -28.33 -1.83
N GLN A 53 -2.01 -28.73 -1.73
CA GLN A 53 -1.07 -28.18 -0.74
C GLN A 53 -0.15 -27.07 -1.29
N LEU A 54 -0.18 -26.81 -2.61
CA LEU A 54 0.63 -25.75 -3.25
C LEU A 54 -0.18 -24.47 -3.55
N MET A 55 -1.49 -24.47 -3.28
CA MET A 55 -2.41 -23.36 -3.59
C MET A 55 -2.77 -22.48 -2.38
N GLU A 56 -2.08 -22.61 -1.24
CA GLU A 56 -2.42 -21.84 -0.02
C GLU A 56 -1.67 -20.52 0.18
N ALA A 57 -0.68 -20.14 -0.65
CA ALA A 57 0.26 -19.09 -0.21
C ALA A 57 0.74 -18.08 -1.27
N ASN A 58 -0.15 -17.57 -2.13
CA ASN A 58 0.14 -16.31 -2.84
C ASN A 58 -0.94 -15.25 -2.60
N TYR A 59 -1.23 -15.05 -1.32
CA TYR A 59 -1.87 -13.86 -0.82
C TYR A 59 -0.81 -12.74 -0.82
N LEU A 60 -0.80 -11.88 -1.84
CA LEU A 60 0.06 -10.70 -1.93
C LEU A 60 -0.41 -9.63 -0.93
N GLN A 61 -0.30 -9.93 0.37
CA GLN A 61 -0.46 -8.93 1.41
C GLN A 61 0.68 -7.92 1.26
N ILE A 62 0.34 -6.66 1.00
CA ILE A 62 1.32 -5.59 1.14
C ILE A 62 1.61 -5.47 2.63
N ARG A 63 2.71 -6.06 3.09
CA ARG A 63 3.14 -5.97 4.50
C ARG A 63 3.91 -4.68 4.78
N GLU A 64 4.57 -4.14 3.76
CA GLU A 64 5.46 -3.00 3.88
C GLU A 64 5.26 -2.01 2.72
N ILE A 65 5.36 -0.71 3.01
CA ILE A 65 5.23 0.38 2.05
C ILE A 65 6.47 1.28 2.16
N GLY A 66 7.24 1.40 1.09
CA GLY A 66 8.37 2.33 1.02
C GLY A 66 7.92 3.78 0.87
N VAL A 67 8.53 4.68 1.65
CA VAL A 67 8.32 6.13 1.56
C VAL A 67 9.67 6.81 1.38
N PHE A 68 9.87 7.49 0.27
CA PHE A 68 11.13 8.15 -0.07
C PHE A 68 10.93 9.66 -0.06
N SER A 69 11.83 10.41 0.56
CA SER A 69 11.77 11.88 0.59
C SER A 69 13.11 12.51 0.25
N CYS A 70 13.12 13.44 -0.71
CA CYS A 70 14.23 14.33 -1.04
C CYS A 70 13.70 15.77 -0.98
N GLY A 71 14.18 16.58 -0.04
CA GLY A 71 13.65 17.93 0.21
C GLY A 71 14.20 18.56 1.49
N PRO A 72 13.66 19.72 1.91
CA PRO A 72 14.09 20.39 3.13
C PRO A 72 13.98 19.51 4.37
N ASN A 73 14.94 19.62 5.29
CA ASN A 73 14.99 18.82 6.52
C ASN A 73 13.70 18.87 7.35
N SER A 74 13.02 20.03 7.36
CA SER A 74 11.74 20.19 8.05
C SER A 74 10.67 19.24 7.50
N ILE A 75 10.60 19.08 6.18
CA ILE A 75 9.62 18.22 5.50
C ILE A 75 10.01 16.75 5.65
N ASN A 76 11.28 16.39 5.47
CA ASN A 76 11.72 15.00 5.63
C ASN A 76 11.48 14.49 7.06
N LYS A 77 11.70 15.34 8.07
CA LYS A 77 11.39 15.03 9.47
C LYS A 77 9.90 14.84 9.70
N GLU A 78 9.07 15.65 9.06
CA GLU A 78 7.61 15.51 9.11
C GLU A 78 7.15 14.18 8.50
N VAL A 79 7.63 13.85 7.30
CA VAL A 79 7.36 12.56 6.62
C VAL A 79 7.78 11.38 7.49
N ARG A 80 9.00 11.40 8.04
CA ARG A 80 9.51 10.36 8.94
C ARG A 80 8.63 10.20 10.18
N ARG A 81 8.26 11.32 10.82
CA ARG A 81 7.41 11.36 12.01
C ARG A 81 6.05 10.72 11.71
N SER A 82 5.45 11.07 10.58
CA SER A 82 4.13 10.56 10.17
C SER A 82 4.15 9.07 9.82
N CYS A 83 5.21 8.58 9.15
CA CYS A 83 5.40 7.13 8.96
C CYS A 83 5.47 6.40 10.31
N THR A 84 6.26 6.93 11.24
CA THR A 84 6.42 6.36 12.60
C THR A 84 5.09 6.34 13.37
N ALA A 85 4.29 7.41 13.24
CA ALA A 85 2.98 7.49 13.87
C ALA A 85 1.99 6.48 13.28
N ALA A 86 1.96 6.33 11.95
CA ALA A 86 1.10 5.37 11.25
C ALA A 86 1.47 3.91 11.57
N ASN A 87 2.74 3.61 11.81
CA ASN A 87 3.23 2.27 12.20
C ASN A 87 2.77 1.81 13.58
N ARG A 88 2.14 2.67 14.38
CA ARG A 88 1.53 2.27 15.66
C ARG A 88 0.22 1.52 15.47
N ILE A 89 -0.36 1.54 14.27
CA ILE A 89 -1.61 0.85 13.95
C ILE A 89 -1.32 -0.64 13.72
N ARG A 90 -1.97 -1.50 14.51
CA ARG A 90 -1.87 -2.96 14.37
C ARG A 90 -2.66 -3.44 13.14
N ASN A 91 -2.28 -4.60 12.61
CA ASN A 91 -2.95 -5.25 11.48
C ASN A 91 -3.10 -4.31 10.26
N ALA A 92 -2.04 -3.56 9.96
CA ALA A 92 -1.96 -2.66 8.82
C ALA A 92 -0.54 -2.75 8.22
N PRO A 93 -0.38 -2.41 6.92
CA PRO A 93 0.94 -2.32 6.31
C PRO A 93 1.84 -1.32 7.07
N SER A 94 3.11 -1.67 7.28
CA SER A 94 4.09 -0.77 7.89
C SER A 94 4.79 0.09 6.86
N PHE A 95 5.06 1.35 7.18
CA PHE A 95 5.83 2.27 6.37
C PHE A 95 7.32 2.21 6.70
N TYR A 96 8.15 2.12 5.66
CA TYR A 96 9.60 2.23 5.75
C TYR A 96 10.06 3.52 5.09
N HIS A 97 10.52 4.49 5.89
CA HIS A 97 10.95 5.80 5.39
C HIS A 97 12.45 5.82 5.08
N ARG A 98 12.81 6.28 3.88
CA ARG A 98 14.18 6.52 3.46
C ARG A 98 14.36 7.97 3.00
N PHE A 99 15.39 8.61 3.52
CA PHE A 99 15.85 9.89 3.01
C PHE A 99 16.72 9.66 1.77
N GLU A 100 16.47 10.43 0.72
CA GLU A 100 17.18 10.38 -0.55
C GLU A 100 17.75 11.75 -0.90
N THR A 101 18.83 11.76 -1.69
CA THR A 101 19.57 12.98 -2.07
C THR A 101 19.76 13.10 -3.58
N PHE A 102 18.82 12.55 -4.38
CA PHE A 102 18.84 12.67 -5.84
C PHE A 102 18.83 14.13 -6.31
#